data_AF-A0A950CBX9-F1
#
_entry.id   AF-A0A950CBX9-F1
#
_cell.length_a   1.000
_cell.length_b   1.000
_cell.length_c   1.000
_cell.angle_alpha   90.00
_cell.angle_beta   90.00
_cell.angle_gamma   90.00
#
_symmetry.space_group_name_H-M   'P 1'
#
loop_
_entity.id
_entity.type
_entity.pdbx_description
1 polymer ?
#
loop_
_entity_poly.entity_id
_entity_poly.type
_entity_poly.pdbx_seq_one_letter_code
_entity_poly.pdbx_strand_id
1 'polypeptide(L)' 'MNAQLLHVVADPLPASRKVYKRGSLHGELRVPMREIALESSSAEPALTVYDPSGPYTDPAATIDIARGLARDR' A
#
# COMPACT_ATOMS: atom_id res chain seq x y z
N MET A 1 21.37 -26.71 7.83
CA MET A 1 20.04 -26.20 7.46
C MET A 1 20.24 -24.79 6.91
N ASN A 2 20.31 -24.65 5.59
CA ASN A 2 20.48 -23.35 4.96
C ASN A 2 19.09 -22.69 4.90
N ALA A 3 18.75 -21.92 5.93
CA ALA A 3 17.62 -21.01 5.84
C ALA A 3 18.02 -19.94 4.82
N GLN A 4 17.64 -20.16 3.55
CA GLN A 4 17.72 -19.14 2.54
C GLN A 4 16.81 -18.01 3.01
N LEU A 5 17.39 -16.88 3.39
CA LEU A 5 16.67 -15.68 3.81
C LEU A 5 15.67 -15.32 2.71
N LEU A 6 14.39 -15.50 2.99
CA LEU A 6 13.32 -15.10 2.09
C LEU A 6 13.32 -13.57 2.04
N HIS A 7 13.77 -13.01 0.92
CA HIS A 7 13.79 -11.58 0.69
C HIS A 7 12.45 -11.16 0.10
N VAL A 8 11.65 -10.45 0.89
CA VAL A 8 10.37 -9.86 0.45
C VAL A 8 10.61 -8.38 0.18
N VAL A 9 10.23 -7.91 -1.00
CA VAL A 9 10.21 -6.48 -1.31
C VAL A 9 8.96 -5.89 -0.67
N ALA A 10 9.14 -5.04 0.34
CA ALA A 10 8.05 -4.46 1.12
C ALA A 10 8.14 -2.92 1.21
N ASP A 11 8.76 -2.30 0.21
CA ASP A 11 8.98 -0.85 0.17
C ASP A 11 7.84 -0.11 -0.53
N PRO A 12 7.59 1.17 -0.17
CA PRO A 12 6.69 2.03 -0.94
C PRO A 12 7.10 2.11 -2.41
N LEU A 13 6.10 2.10 -3.31
CA LEU A 13 6.36 2.26 -4.74
C LEU A 13 6.90 3.68 -5.02
N PRO A 14 7.95 3.84 -5.85
CA PRO A 14 8.60 5.12 -6.09
C PRO A 14 7.63 6.26 -6.44
N ALA A 15 7.91 7.46 -5.92
CA ALA A 15 7.12 8.68 -6.12
C ALA A 15 5.63 8.56 -5.76
N SER A 16 5.24 7.53 -5.01
CA SER A 16 3.86 7.30 -4.63
C SER A 16 3.72 6.90 -3.17
N ARG A 17 2.52 7.10 -2.63
CA ARG A 17 2.14 6.67 -1.29
C ARG A 17 0.84 5.89 -1.32
N LYS A 18 0.72 4.90 -0.42
CA LYS A 18 -0.54 4.22 -0.15
C LYS A 18 -1.55 5.22 0.43
N VAL A 19 -2.77 5.20 -0.07
CA VAL A 19 -3.91 5.91 0.51
C VAL A 19 -5.12 4.99 0.59
N TYR A 20 -6.08 5.35 1.44
CA TYR A 20 -7.27 4.54 1.67
C TYR A 20 -8.53 5.38 1.54
N LYS A 21 -9.45 4.96 0.68
CA LYS A 21 -10.79 5.54 0.61
C LYS A 21 -11.72 4.80 1.58
N ARG A 22 -12.48 5.54 2.37
CA ARG A 22 -13.50 4.96 3.26
C ARG A 22 -14.73 4.54 2.47
N GLY A 23 -15.33 3.40 2.85
CA GLY A 23 -16.63 3.00 2.34
C GLY A 23 -17.74 3.94 2.83
N SER A 24 -18.77 4.15 2.00
CA SER A 24 -19.94 4.97 2.37
C SER A 24 -21.02 4.18 3.11
N LEU A 25 -21.29 2.95 2.66
CA LEU A 25 -22.22 2.02 3.31
C LEU A 25 -21.59 1.29 4.50
N HIS A 26 -20.30 0.94 4.36
CA HIS A 26 -19.51 0.21 5.33
C HIS A 26 -18.29 1.07 5.69
N GLY A 27 -18.44 1.89 6.74
CA GLY A 27 -17.46 2.94 7.11
C GLY A 27 -16.12 2.41 7.59
N GLU A 28 -16.08 1.15 8.02
CA GLU A 28 -14.90 0.39 8.40
C GLU A 28 -14.05 -0.02 7.19
N LEU A 29 -14.64 -0.11 6.00
CA LEU A 29 -13.90 -0.48 4.79
C LEU A 29 -12.87 0.59 4.43
N ARG A 30 -11.63 0.14 4.24
CA ARG A 30 -10.50 0.94 3.77
C ARG A 30 -10.06 0.41 2.41
N VAL A 31 -10.56 1.00 1.33
CA VAL A 31 -10.25 0.58 -0.04
C VAL A 31 -8.86 1.11 -0.43
N PRO A 32 -7.88 0.22 -0.72
CA PRO A 32 -6.51 0.64 -1.01
C PRO A 32 -6.39 1.27 -2.41
N MET A 33 -5.71 2.40 -2.46
CA MET A 33 -5.30 3.10 -3.66
C MET A 33 -3.86 3.59 -3.47
N ARG A 34 -3.25 4.14 -4.52
CA ARG A 34 -2.01 4.92 -4.37
C ARG A 34 -2.11 6.27 -5.04
N GLU A 35 -1.47 7.26 -4.45
CA GLU A 35 -1.33 8.60 -5.01
C GLU A 35 0.10 8.79 -5.53
N ILE A 36 0.22 9.22 -6.79
CA ILE A 36 1.49 9.55 -7.43
C ILE A 36 1.66 11.07 -7.38
N ALA A 37 2.78 11.52 -6.80
CA ALA A 37 3.12 12.94 -6.81
C ALA A 37 3.49 13.37 -8.22
N LEU A 38 2.86 14.44 -8.69
CA LEU A 38 3.24 15.11 -9.94
C LEU A 38 4.23 16.23 -9.64
N GLU A 39 4.92 16.71 -10.68
CA GLU A 39 5.84 17.83 -10.54
C GLU A 39 5.07 19.09 -10.11
N SER A 40 5.61 19.87 -9.17
CA SER A 40 4.90 21.05 -8.64
C SER A 40 4.59 22.10 -9.71
N SER A 41 5.36 22.18 -10.79
CA SER A 41 5.13 23.12 -11.88
C SER A 41 3.88 22.82 -12.71
N SER A 42 3.36 21.58 -12.67
CA SER A 42 2.10 21.24 -13.35
C SER A 42 0.88 21.88 -12.69
N ALA A 43 0.99 22.28 -11.42
CA ALA A 43 -0.12 22.76 -10.60
C ALA A 43 -1.31 21.77 -10.54
N GLU A 44 -1.05 20.48 -10.78
CA GLU A 44 -2.06 19.43 -10.71
C GLU A 44 -2.00 18.68 -9.37
N PRO A 45 -3.15 18.20 -8.86
CA PRO A 45 -3.15 17.34 -7.68
C PRO A 45 -2.51 15.98 -7.99
N ALA A 46 -2.11 15.26 -6.93
CA ALA A 46 -1.59 13.91 -7.07
C ALA A 46 -2.57 12.98 -7.79
N LEU A 47 -2.06 12.16 -8.72
CA LEU A 47 -2.88 11.22 -9.47
C LEU A 47 -3.18 9.99 -8.60
N THR A 48 -4.46 9.77 -8.30
CA THR A 48 -4.91 8.57 -7.59
C THR A 48 -5.15 7.43 -8.58
N VAL A 49 -4.51 6.27 -8.35
CA VAL A 49 -4.68 5.06 -9.17
C VAL A 49 -5.00 3.84 -8.31
N TYR A 50 -5.56 2.82 -8.96
CA TYR A 50 -5.77 1.50 -8.35
C TYR A 50 -4.44 0.87 -7.89
N ASP A 51 -4.47 0.17 -6.77
CA ASP A 51 -3.28 -0.43 -6.17
C ASP A 51 -3.54 -1.86 -5.62
N PRO A 52 -3.20 -2.91 -6.40
CA PRO A 52 -3.37 -4.30 -5.97
C PRO A 52 -2.24 -4.81 -5.06
N SER A 53 -1.24 -3.99 -4.72
CA SER A 53 -0.06 -4.45 -3.98
C SER A 53 -0.33 -4.80 -2.50
N GLY A 54 -1.49 -4.44 -1.97
CA GLY A 54 -1.88 -4.77 -0.59
C GLY A 54 -0.96 -4.13 0.47
N PRO A 55 -0.81 -4.75 1.65
CA PRO A 55 0.03 -4.24 2.75
C PRO A 55 1.52 -4.18 2.43
N TYR A 56 1.99 -4.87 1.39
CA TYR A 56 3.42 -4.93 1.05
C TYR A 56 4.02 -3.60 0.62
N THR A 57 3.22 -2.56 0.35
CA THR A 57 3.73 -1.22 0.02
C THR A 57 3.20 -0.16 0.98
N ASP A 58 2.54 -0.59 2.07
CA ASP A 58 2.10 0.29 3.14
C ASP A 58 3.19 0.32 4.23
N PRO A 59 3.88 1.47 4.44
CA PRO A 59 4.92 1.57 5.47
C PRO A 59 4.37 1.42 6.90
N ALA A 60 3.05 1.49 7.10
CA ALA A 60 2.41 1.21 8.39
C ALA A 60 2.17 -0.28 8.65
N ALA A 61 2.32 -1.15 7.64
CA ALA A 61 2.09 -2.58 7.77
C ALA A 61 3.37 -3.31 8.20
N THR A 62 3.26 -4.20 9.17
CA THR A 62 4.34 -5.15 9.51
C THR A 62 4.15 -6.44 8.71
N ILE A 63 5.14 -6.79 7.89
CA ILE A 63 5.09 -8.00 7.07
C ILE A 63 5.82 -9.14 7.76
N ASP A 64 5.07 -10.19 8.12
CA ASP A 64 5.59 -11.46 8.62
C ASP A 64 4.95 -12.61 7.83
N ILE A 65 5.71 -13.17 6.90
CA ILE A 65 5.24 -14.24 6.02
C ILE A 65 4.88 -15.53 6.76
N ALA A 66 5.48 -15.79 7.92
CA ALA A 66 5.18 -16.98 8.71
C ALA A 66 3.85 -16.86 9.45
N ARG A 67 3.43 -15.61 9.74
CA ARG A 67 2.13 -15.30 10.35
C ARG A 67 1.02 -15.01 9.34
N GLY A 68 1.40 -14.64 8.11
CA GLY A 68 0.47 -14.19 7.08
C GLY A 68 0.03 -12.73 7.29
N LEU A 69 -0.81 -12.25 6.38
CA LEU A 69 -1.36 -10.88 6.44
C LEU A 69 -2.51 -10.78 7.46
N ALA A 70 -2.78 -9.54 7.89
CA ALA A 70 -3.97 -9.22 8.69
C ALA A 70 -5.25 -9.64 7.95
N ARG A 71 -6.23 -10.13 8.70
CA ARG A 71 -7.53 -10.61 8.18
C ARG A 71 -8.56 -9.51 8.35
N ASP A 72 -8.43 -8.46 7.55
CA ASP A 72 -9.26 -7.23 7.63
C ASP A 72 -10.59 -7.34 6.87
N ARG A 73 -11.02 -8.56 6.53
CA ARG A 73 -12.24 -8.86 5.79
C ARG A 73 -13.28 -9.51 6.69
#